data_AF-A0A1M6EGD0-F1
#
_entry.id   AF-A0A1M6EGD0-F1
#
_cell.length_a   1.000
_cell.length_b   1.000
_cell.length_c   1.000
_cell.angle_alpha   90.00
_cell.angle_beta   90.00
_cell.angle_gamma   90.00
#
_symmetry.space_group_name_H-M   'P 1'
#
loop_
_entity.id
_entity.type
_entity.pdbx_description
1 polymer ?
#
loop_
_entity_poly.entity_id
_entity_poly.type
_entity_poly.pdbx_seq_one_letter_code
_entity_poly.pdbx_strand_id
1 'polypeptide(L)' 'MLKQSVELAVGADELGVNGAYVRVHHFARQAASPVPLLSAMAARTRRIEVGTGVIDLR' A
#
# COMPACT_ATOMS: atom_id res chain seq x y z
N MET A 1 -10.78 2.55 3.90
CA MET A 1 -9.67 1.94 3.15
C MET A 1 -8.48 2.88 3.02
N LEU A 2 -8.51 3.94 2.21
CA LEU A 2 -7.28 4.72 1.88
C LEU A 2 -6.47 5.21 3.10
N LYS A 3 -7.07 5.96 4.03
CA LYS A 3 -6.37 6.45 5.24
C LYS A 3 -5.91 5.30 6.13
N GLN A 4 -6.80 4.34 6.38
CA GLN A 4 -6.52 3.14 7.16
C GLN A 4 -5.35 2.32 6.58
N SER A 5 -5.24 2.20 5.25
CA SER A 5 -4.13 1.50 4.60
C SER A 5 -2.78 2.19 4.87
N VAL A 6 -2.76 3.52 4.91
CA VAL A 6 -1.55 4.28 5.28
C VAL A 6 -1.24 4.11 6.77
N GLU A 7 -2.24 4.18 7.64
CA GLU A 7 -2.07 3.97 9.09
C GLU A 7 -1.53 2.57 9.41
N LEU A 8 -2.04 1.54 8.72
CA LEU A 8 -1.54 0.17 8.85
C LEU A 8 -0.09 0.04 8.35
N ALA A 9 0.27 0.73 7.27
CA ALA A 9 1.65 0.74 6.77
C ALA A 9 2.61 1.36 7.79
N VAL A 10 2.21 2.47 8.42
CA VAL A 10 2.99 3.13 9.48
C VAL A 10 3.13 2.20 10.69
N GLY A 11 2.03 1.61 11.18
CA GLY A 11 2.10 0.67 12.29
C GLY A 11 2.96 -0.55 11.99
N ALA A 12 2.90 -1.09 10.76
CA ALA A 12 3.75 -2.19 10.33
C ALA A 12 5.24 -1.79 10.26
N ASP A 13 5.55 -0.58 9.79
CA ASP A 13 6.91 -0.03 9.79
C ASP A 13 7.47 0.15 11.20
N GLU A 14 6.64 0.63 12.15
CA GLU A 14 7.00 0.78 13.55
C GLU A 14 7.29 -0.58 14.23
N LEU A 15 6.49 -1.59 13.91
CA LEU A 15 6.66 -2.98 14.38
C LEU A 15 7.85 -3.70 13.72
N GLY A 16 8.46 -3.15 12.68
CA GLY A 16 9.59 -3.78 11.98
C GLY A 16 9.19 -4.88 11.00
N VAL A 17 7.99 -4.79 10.43
CA VAL A 17 7.55 -5.67 9.33
C VAL A 17 8.35 -5.34 8.07
N ASN A 18 8.69 -6.38 7.29
CA ASN A 18 9.53 -6.23 6.09
C ASN A 18 8.82 -5.52 4.94
N GLY A 19 7.52 -5.76 4.74
CA GLY A 19 6.80 -5.18 3.60
C GLY A 19 5.30 -5.05 3.77
N ALA A 20 4.72 -4.07 3.07
CA ALA A 20 3.29 -3.82 2.96
C ALA A 20 2.87 -3.79 1.48
N TYR A 21 2.01 -4.74 1.10
CA TYR A 21 1.62 -4.97 -0.29
C TYR A 21 0.14 -4.73 -0.51
N VAL A 22 -0.21 -3.98 -1.55
CA VAL A 22 -1.61 -3.67 -1.90
C VAL A 22 -2.04 -4.41 -3.16
N ARG A 23 -3.33 -4.77 -3.21
CA ARG A 23 -4.00 -5.28 -4.42
C ARG A 23 -4.99 -4.23 -4.92
N VAL A 24 -5.15 -4.19 -6.23
CA VAL A 24 -6.11 -3.30 -6.89
C VAL A 24 -7.28 -4.06 -7.46
N HIS A 25 -8.43 -3.41 -7.48
CA HIS A 25 -9.63 -3.91 -8.11
C HIS A 25 -10.28 -2.80 -8.93
N HIS A 26 -10.67 -3.13 -10.15
CA HIS A 26 -11.47 -2.26 -11.00
C HIS A 26 -12.96 -2.57 -10.78
N PHE A 27 -13.80 -1.53 -10.76
CA PHE A 27 -15.26 -1.66 -10.63
C PHE A 27 -15.75 -2.28 -9.30
N ALA A 28 -14.91 -2.30 -8.26
CA ALA A 28 -15.28 -2.65 -6.89
C ALA A 28 -15.05 -1.46 -5.95
N ARG A 29 -15.62 -1.48 -4.73
CA ARG A 29 -15.38 -0.45 -3.69
C ARG A 29 -14.01 -0.62 -3.01
N GLN A 30 -12.96 -0.63 -3.80
CA GLN A 30 -11.55 -0.80 -3.39
C GLN A 30 -10.65 0.14 -4.21
N ALA A 31 -9.36 0.20 -3.90
CA ALA A 31 -8.41 1.01 -4.66
C ALA A 31 -8.24 0.45 -6.09
N ALA A 32 -8.34 1.31 -7.10
CA ALA A 32 -8.20 0.93 -8.51
C ALA A 32 -6.78 1.14 -9.05
N SER A 33 -6.05 2.14 -8.56
CA SER A 33 -4.66 2.39 -8.93
C SER A 33 -3.75 2.18 -7.72
N PRO A 34 -2.65 1.42 -7.85
CA PRO A 34 -1.76 1.15 -6.72
C PRO A 34 -0.86 2.35 -6.42
N VAL A 35 -0.43 3.07 -7.47
CA VAL A 35 0.63 4.08 -7.38
C VAL A 35 0.30 5.20 -6.37
N PRO A 36 -0.91 5.82 -6.36
CA PRO A 36 -1.19 6.88 -5.39
C PRO A 36 -1.15 6.41 -3.93
N LEU A 37 -1.66 5.20 -3.66
CA LEU A 37 -1.67 4.65 -2.31
C LEU A 37 -0.26 4.24 -1.87
N LEU A 38 0.52 3.63 -2.77
CA LEU A 38 1.91 3.28 -2.51
C LEU A 38 2.77 4.52 -2.25
N SER A 39 2.61 5.59 -3.04
CA SER A 39 3.30 6.86 -2.80
C SER A 39 2.95 7.45 -1.45
N ALA A 40 1.68 7.38 -1.03
CA ALA A 40 1.25 7.85 0.28
C ALA A 40 1.83 7.02 1.43
N MET A 41 1.95 5.70 1.27
CA MET A 41 2.58 4.83 2.25
C MET A 41 4.09 5.13 2.33
N ALA A 42 4.80 5.16 1.19
CA ALA A 42 6.23 5.47 1.11
C ALA A 42 6.58 6.83 1.72
N ALA A 43 5.73 7.84 1.53
CA ALA A 43 5.94 9.16 2.11
C ALA A 43 5.79 9.20 3.64
N ARG A 44 5.22 8.16 4.25
CA ARG A 44 4.89 8.11 5.68
C ARG A 44 5.65 7.04 6.46
N THR A 45 6.37 6.17 5.78
CA THR A 45 7.20 5.11 6.39
C THR A 45 8.69 5.34 6.13
N ARG A 46 9.55 4.60 6.83
CA ARG A 46 11.01 4.74 6.74
C ARG A 46 11.75 3.47 6.34
N ARG A 47 11.28 2.30 6.74
CA ARG A 47 12.04 1.03 6.63
C ARG A 47 11.30 -0.03 5.84
N ILE A 48 9.98 -0.10 6.01
CA ILE A 48 9.13 -1.08 5.34
C ILE A 48 9.14 -0.91 3.81
N GLU A 49 9.26 -2.02 3.09
CA GLU A 49 9.07 -2.03 1.64
C GLU A 49 7.58 -1.85 1.32
N VAL A 50 7.26 -0.99 0.36
CA VAL A 50 5.88 -0.84 -0.13
C VAL A 50 5.80 -1.27 -1.58
N GLY A 51 4.79 -2.07 -1.92
CA GLY A 51 4.69 -2.60 -3.27
C GLY A 51 3.33 -3.21 -3.60
N THR A 52 3.30 -3.88 -4.74
CA THR A 52 2.16 -4.69 -5.16
C THR A 52 2.66 -6.08 -5.50
N GLY A 53 1.82 -7.09 -5.24
CA GLY A 53 2.09 -8.46 -5.68
C GLY A 53 1.83 -8.68 -7.18
N VAL A 54 1.06 -7.80 -7.82
CA VAL A 54 0.75 -7.87 -9.26
C VAL A 54 0.38 -6.48 -9.80
N ILE A 55 0.94 -6.12 -10.96
CA ILE A 55 0.41 -5.07 -11.82
C ILE A 55 -0.12 -5.78 -13.04
N ASP A 56 -1.44 -5.71 -13.25
CA ASP A 56 -2.02 -6.18 -14.49
C ASP A 56 -1.63 -5.20 -15.60
N LEU A 57 -0.81 -5.66 -16.55
CA LEU A 57 -0.32 -4.88 -17.71
C LEU A 57 -1.11 -5.20 -18.99
N ARG A 58 -2.17 -6.00 -18.89
CA ARG A 58 -2.95 -6.51 -20.03
C ARG A 58 -4.10 -5.59 -20.42
#